data_AF-S7WA43-F1
#
_entry.id   AF-S7WA43-F1
#
_cell.length_a   1.000
_cell.length_b   1.000
_cell.length_c   1.000
_cell.angle_alpha   90.00
_cell.angle_beta   90.00
_cell.angle_gamma   90.00
#
_symmetry.space_group_name_H-M   'P 1'
#
loop_
_entity.id
_entity.type
_entity.pdbx_description
1 polymer ?
#
loop_
_entity_poly.entity_id
_entity_poly.type
_entity_poly.pdbx_seq_one_letter_code
_entity_poly.pdbx_strand_id
1 'polypeptide(L)'
;MSKNVEIFPEGTEIYDKEYNCTYKIIRLLGKGAFAMCYLVETDTGDNFALKIVKLNHLKSKKMKEKLESEIEIHQQLEHKYIVKMFRSFRTEEYVFMVLELCKNRGLNDVVKQNGRLRETYAIKFIHQTVEALKYLHNEAMVVHRDLKLGNLFLDEHYTIKLGDFGLCTYIINGQKRRTVCGTPNYIAPEILFDKANGHSFEVDIWSLGVILYTLLIGKPPFQKKDIKDVYKGIEKNEYEFPENIQISNEAKDLITKILNKNPLERPTLEEIEAHPFFEKKETIIQKAYRNLKTNMQQRKCQEEYIIYSIPLTQIDGIGYILSSGVSGIYFNDQTTIYKKNNYITYIDIKIENKTRILKREEHHCAKLPSFLTEKYDRLNFFVDNFCPEVESIPRKEHTFIVKAKKVKGGYFYTLWNDVIIFDYTDYRVIIEEGKYIDVYTADNRVEANESIKAKCRMDLKMLFSSQK
;
A
#
# COMPACT_ATOMS: atom_id res chain seq x y z
N MET A 1 18.78 7.27 33.73
CA MET A 1 17.65 6.72 34.50
C MET A 1 16.45 6.64 33.56
N SER A 2 16.02 5.43 33.18
CA SER A 2 14.78 5.23 32.44
C SER A 2 13.64 5.77 33.30
N LYS A 3 12.95 6.81 32.83
CA LYS A 3 11.73 7.26 33.48
C LYS A 3 10.72 6.13 33.33
N ASN A 4 10.40 5.43 34.41
CA ASN A 4 9.33 4.42 34.41
C ASN A 4 8.02 5.15 34.13
N VAL A 5 7.61 5.15 32.86
CA VAL A 5 6.28 5.60 32.48
C VAL A 5 5.32 4.50 32.93
N GLU A 6 4.42 4.88 33.82
CA GLU A 6 3.37 4.02 34.36
C GLU A 6 2.55 3.40 33.22
N ILE A 7 2.39 2.08 33.25
CA ILE A 7 1.64 1.34 32.25
C ILE A 7 0.25 1.13 32.81
N PHE A 8 -0.76 1.57 32.07
CA PHE A 8 -2.15 1.34 32.44
C PHE A 8 -2.48 -0.15 32.19
N PRO A 9 -3.07 -0.85 33.17
CA PRO A 9 -3.48 -2.24 33.00
C PRO A 9 -4.54 -2.42 31.90
N GLU A 10 -4.56 -3.61 31.28
CA GLU A 10 -5.66 -3.99 30.39
C GLU A 10 -6.98 -4.01 31.17
N GLY A 11 -8.06 -3.56 30.54
CA GLY A 11 -9.37 -3.37 31.15
C GLY A 11 -9.56 -2.02 31.87
N THR A 12 -8.52 -1.19 32.00
CA THR A 12 -8.69 0.16 32.57
C THR A 12 -9.62 1.00 31.71
N GLU A 13 -10.60 1.65 32.32
CA GLU A 13 -11.55 2.54 31.66
C GLU A 13 -11.13 4.00 31.85
N ILE A 14 -11.13 4.75 30.75
CA ILE A 14 -10.82 6.18 30.71
C ILE A 14 -12.06 6.92 30.22
N TYR A 15 -12.60 7.80 31.06
CA TYR A 15 -13.81 8.54 30.74
C TYR A 15 -13.51 9.94 30.21
N ASP A 16 -14.00 10.24 29.01
CA ASP A 16 -14.00 11.56 28.40
C ASP A 16 -15.33 12.26 28.71
N LYS A 17 -15.26 13.21 29.65
CA LYS A 17 -16.43 13.97 30.14
C LYS A 17 -17.06 14.84 29.06
N GLU A 18 -16.27 15.36 28.13
CA GLU A 18 -16.75 16.31 27.13
C GLU A 18 -17.64 15.62 26.10
N TYR A 19 -17.29 14.39 25.73
CA TYR A 19 -18.00 13.60 24.74
C TYR A 19 -18.85 12.47 25.32
N ASN A 20 -18.95 12.38 26.65
CA ASN A 20 -19.68 11.33 27.37
C ASN A 20 -19.34 9.92 26.82
N CYS A 21 -18.05 9.64 26.72
CA CYS A 21 -17.53 8.43 26.09
C CYS A 21 -16.50 7.74 27.00
N THR A 22 -16.63 6.43 27.18
CA THR A 22 -15.66 5.60 27.90
C THR A 22 -14.74 4.90 26.90
N TYR A 23 -13.44 4.92 27.16
CA TYR A 23 -12.42 4.19 26.41
C TYR A 23 -11.83 3.10 27.29
N LYS A 24 -12.10 1.85 26.96
CA LYS A 24 -11.53 0.69 27.67
C LYS A 24 -10.21 0.29 27.03
N ILE A 25 -9.14 0.25 27.83
CA ILE A 25 -7.82 -0.20 27.37
C ILE A 25 -7.84 -1.69 27.07
N ILE A 26 -7.57 -2.05 25.82
CA ILE A 26 -7.47 -3.43 25.37
C ILE A 26 -6.04 -3.94 25.49
N ARG A 27 -5.06 -3.19 24.95
CA ARG A 27 -3.63 -3.56 25.02
C ARG A 27 -2.72 -2.39 24.69
N LEU A 28 -1.45 -2.49 25.09
CA LEU A 28 -0.41 -1.54 24.71
C LEU A 28 -0.02 -1.70 23.22
N LEU A 29 0.03 -0.59 22.49
CA LEU A 29 0.52 -0.51 21.10
C LEU A 29 2.00 -0.13 21.04
N GLY A 30 2.44 0.81 21.90
CA GLY A 30 3.80 1.30 21.86
C GLY A 30 4.16 2.23 23.02
N LYS A 31 5.47 2.34 23.28
CA LYS A 31 6.06 3.21 24.31
C LYS A 31 6.91 4.28 23.66
N GLY A 32 6.55 5.55 23.86
CA GLY A 32 7.38 6.70 23.53
C GLY A 32 8.18 7.20 24.74
N ALA A 33 8.97 8.26 24.55
CA ALA A 33 9.76 8.86 25.63
C ALA A 33 8.90 9.47 26.75
N PHE A 34 7.74 10.01 26.38
CA PHE A 34 6.82 10.70 27.30
C PHE A 34 5.36 10.25 27.16
N ALA A 35 5.08 9.38 26.19
CA ALA A 35 3.74 8.97 25.81
C ALA A 35 3.63 7.44 25.75
N MET A 36 2.43 6.94 26.04
CA MET A 36 2.05 5.54 25.85
C MET A 36 0.88 5.49 24.88
N CYS A 37 0.93 4.60 23.91
CA CYS A 37 -0.16 4.41 22.96
C CYS A 37 -0.85 3.08 23.25
N TYR A 38 -2.17 3.09 23.41
CA TYR A 38 -3.00 1.91 23.68
C TYR A 38 -4.04 1.70 22.57
N LEU A 39 -4.40 0.44 22.32
CA LEU A 39 -5.64 0.10 21.65
C LEU A 39 -6.74 0.27 22.67
N VAL A 40 -7.76 1.04 22.32
CA VAL A 40 -8.94 1.23 23.16
C VAL A 40 -10.21 0.92 22.37
N GLU A 41 -11.21 0.44 23.09
CA GLU A 41 -12.55 0.18 22.57
C GLU A 41 -13.55 1.08 23.32
N THR A 42 -14.52 1.64 22.60
CA THR A 42 -15.62 2.40 23.19
C THR A 42 -16.79 1.50 23.57
N ASP A 43 -17.74 2.05 24.34
CA ASP A 43 -18.99 1.35 24.69
C ASP A 43 -19.83 0.95 23.44
N THR A 44 -19.61 1.63 22.31
CA THR A 44 -20.22 1.33 21.01
C THR A 44 -19.51 0.24 20.22
N GLY A 45 -18.35 -0.24 20.68
CA GLY A 45 -17.51 -1.23 19.99
C GLY A 45 -16.52 -0.63 18.98
N ASP A 46 -16.38 0.70 18.93
CA ASP A 46 -15.44 1.36 18.02
C ASP A 46 -14.01 1.31 18.58
N ASN A 47 -13.04 1.09 17.70
CA ASN A 47 -11.65 0.88 18.08
C ASN A 47 -10.76 2.06 17.69
N PHE A 48 -9.94 2.54 18.64
CA PHE A 48 -9.05 3.69 18.47
C PHE A 48 -7.64 3.44 18.99
N ALA A 49 -6.69 4.28 18.57
CA ALA A 49 -5.39 4.40 19.22
C ALA A 49 -5.42 5.58 20.20
N LEU A 50 -5.29 5.31 21.50
CA LEU A 50 -5.25 6.33 22.54
C LEU A 50 -3.82 6.62 22.96
N LYS A 51 -3.30 7.80 22.62
CA LYS A 51 -1.98 8.29 23.07
C LYS A 51 -2.15 9.07 24.37
N ILE A 52 -1.52 8.58 25.43
CA ILE A 52 -1.60 9.12 26.80
C ILE A 52 -0.25 9.73 27.17
N VAL A 53 -0.26 10.99 27.59
CA VAL A 53 0.94 11.74 28.01
C VAL A 53 0.80 12.18 29.47
N LYS A 54 1.76 11.82 30.32
CA LYS A 54 1.76 12.21 31.74
C LYS A 54 2.37 13.61 31.91
N LEU A 55 1.57 14.57 32.37
CA LEU A 55 1.93 15.98 32.48
C LEU A 55 3.12 16.20 33.42
N ASN A 56 3.20 15.45 34.52
CA ASN A 56 4.29 15.52 35.50
C ASN A 56 5.67 15.14 34.92
N HIS A 57 5.72 14.42 33.79
CA HIS A 57 6.98 14.13 33.11
C HIS A 57 7.52 15.31 32.29
N LEU A 58 6.68 16.30 32.01
CA LEU A 58 6.99 17.52 31.26
C LEU A 58 7.43 18.65 32.20
N LYS A 59 8.64 18.50 32.75
CA LYS A 59 9.21 19.42 33.76
C LYS A 59 9.49 20.85 33.27
N SER A 60 9.69 21.07 31.96
CA SER A 60 10.05 22.37 31.41
C SER A 60 8.89 22.98 30.62
N LYS A 61 8.78 24.32 30.66
CA LYS A 61 7.81 25.09 29.88
C LYS A 61 7.86 24.71 28.40
N LYS A 62 9.08 24.60 27.84
CA LYS A 62 9.34 24.19 26.46
C LYS A 62 8.78 22.81 26.10
N MET A 63 8.77 21.84 27.02
CA MET A 63 8.19 20.52 26.76
C MET A 63 6.66 20.57 26.76
N LYS A 64 6.05 21.38 27.64
CA LYS A 64 4.60 21.61 27.63
C LYS A 64 4.16 22.32 26.35
N GLU A 65 4.84 23.40 25.96
CA GLU A 65 4.59 24.11 24.70
C GLU A 65 4.69 23.19 23.46
N LYS A 66 5.61 22.22 23.46
CA LYS A 66 5.70 21.21 22.40
C LYS A 66 4.49 20.29 22.35
N LEU A 67 3.97 19.85 23.50
CA LEU A 67 2.77 19.03 23.55
C LEU A 67 1.55 19.83 23.05
N GLU A 68 1.41 21.08 23.47
CA GLU A 68 0.34 21.96 22.97
C GLU A 68 0.42 22.11 21.45
N SER A 69 1.61 22.41 20.92
CA SER A 69 1.82 22.55 19.48
C SER A 69 1.56 21.25 18.71
N GLU A 70 1.88 20.08 19.28
CA GLU A 70 1.58 18.78 18.68
C GLU A 70 0.07 18.59 18.52
N ILE A 71 -0.69 18.86 19.59
CA ILE A 71 -2.16 18.73 19.60
C ILE A 71 -2.78 19.73 18.63
N GLU A 72 -2.39 21.01 18.71
CA GLU A 72 -2.92 22.07 17.86
C GLU A 72 -2.70 21.79 16.37
N ILE A 73 -1.48 21.41 15.99
CA ILE A 73 -1.16 21.05 14.60
C ILE A 73 -1.99 19.84 14.20
N HIS A 74 -1.92 18.74 14.95
CA HIS A 74 -2.51 17.47 14.52
C HIS A 74 -4.04 17.52 14.44
N GLN A 75 -4.71 18.30 15.30
CA GLN A 75 -6.17 18.51 15.23
C GLN A 75 -6.64 19.20 13.96
N GLN A 76 -5.80 20.04 13.34
CA GLN A 76 -6.15 20.80 12.13
C GLN A 76 -5.89 20.01 10.83
N LEU A 77 -5.20 18.86 10.91
CA LEU A 77 -4.84 18.08 9.74
C LEU A 77 -5.95 17.09 9.38
N GLU A 78 -6.44 17.18 8.15
CA GLU A 78 -7.40 16.25 7.57
C GLU A 78 -6.98 15.84 6.16
N HIS A 79 -6.40 14.64 6.06
CA HIS A 79 -5.99 14.07 4.78
C HIS A 79 -5.99 12.54 4.84
N LYS A 80 -6.35 11.87 3.73
CA LYS A 80 -6.47 10.40 3.65
C LYS A 80 -5.20 9.64 4.07
N TYR A 81 -4.01 10.23 3.88
CA TYR A 81 -2.72 9.63 4.22
C TYR A 81 -2.07 10.18 5.49
N ILE A 82 -2.85 10.89 6.32
CA ILE A 82 -2.43 11.36 7.64
C ILE A 82 -3.30 10.64 8.68
N VAL A 83 -2.69 10.20 9.78
CA VAL A 83 -3.42 9.66 10.93
C VAL A 83 -4.41 10.71 11.41
N LYS A 84 -5.72 10.42 11.42
CA LYS A 84 -6.69 11.38 11.95
C LYS A 84 -6.58 11.50 13.47
N MET A 85 -6.54 12.73 14.00
CA MET A 85 -6.84 12.99 15.41
C MET A 85 -8.33 13.32 15.52
N PHE A 86 -9.09 12.45 16.17
CA PHE A 86 -10.54 12.68 16.33
C PHE A 86 -10.82 13.75 17.38
N ARG A 87 -10.09 13.70 18.49
CA ARG A 87 -10.22 14.63 19.62
C ARG A 87 -9.05 14.48 20.59
N SER A 88 -8.94 15.43 21.51
CA SER A 88 -8.06 15.32 22.68
C SER A 88 -8.76 15.85 23.93
N PHE A 89 -8.50 15.25 25.09
CA PHE A 89 -9.05 15.68 26.36
C PHE A 89 -8.00 15.53 27.47
N ARG A 90 -8.27 16.09 28.67
CA ARG A 90 -7.28 16.21 29.74
C ARG A 90 -7.85 15.93 31.11
N THR A 91 -6.98 15.46 31.99
CA THR A 91 -7.16 15.45 33.45
C THR A 91 -6.06 16.29 34.09
N GLU A 92 -6.05 16.37 35.43
CA GLU A 92 -4.97 17.04 36.16
C GLU A 92 -3.59 16.42 35.92
N GLU A 93 -3.55 15.11 35.63
CA GLU A 93 -2.30 14.36 35.49
C GLU A 93 -1.94 13.99 34.05
N TYR A 94 -2.92 13.89 33.15
CA TYR A 94 -2.76 13.29 31.84
C TYR A 94 -3.40 14.09 30.71
N VAL A 95 -2.80 13.98 29.52
CA VAL A 95 -3.40 14.39 28.26
C VAL A 95 -3.64 13.16 27.41
N PHE A 96 -4.83 13.08 26.83
CA PHE A 96 -5.30 11.96 26.02
C PHE A 96 -5.57 12.45 24.60
N MET A 97 -5.04 11.74 23.62
CA MET A 97 -5.23 12.00 22.19
C MET A 97 -5.86 10.77 21.55
N VAL A 98 -7.08 10.92 21.02
CA VAL A 98 -7.84 9.85 20.37
C VAL A 98 -7.51 9.88 18.89
N LEU A 99 -6.82 8.85 18.41
CA LEU A 99 -6.25 8.77 17.07
C LEU A 99 -6.86 7.61 16.28
N GLU A 100 -6.79 7.72 14.96
CA GLU A 100 -7.04 6.64 14.02
C GLU A 100 -6.18 5.41 14.33
N LEU A 101 -6.82 4.25 14.44
CA LEU A 101 -6.14 2.98 14.66
C LEU A 101 -5.59 2.42 13.34
N CYS A 102 -4.26 2.38 13.24
CA CYS A 102 -3.57 1.73 12.12
C CYS A 102 -3.29 0.26 12.45
N LYS A 103 -4.14 -0.66 11.96
CA LYS A 103 -4.11 -2.09 12.32
C LYS A 103 -2.80 -2.80 11.90
N ASN A 104 -2.15 -2.34 10.83
CA ASN A 104 -0.98 -3.01 10.23
C ASN A 104 0.37 -2.42 10.68
N ARG A 105 0.41 -1.73 11.84
CA ARG A 105 1.63 -1.15 12.45
C ARG A 105 2.38 -0.19 11.52
N GLY A 106 3.67 0.05 11.79
CA GLY A 106 4.52 0.94 11.00
C GLY A 106 5.26 0.21 9.88
N LEU A 107 5.64 0.96 8.84
CA LEU A 107 6.40 0.46 7.69
C LEU A 107 7.78 -0.09 8.10
N ASN A 108 8.30 0.33 9.26
CA ASN A 108 9.50 -0.23 9.88
C ASN A 108 9.36 -1.72 10.20
N ASP A 109 8.17 -2.16 10.63
CA ASP A 109 7.94 -3.57 10.95
C ASP A 109 7.85 -4.42 9.68
N VAL A 110 7.28 -3.85 8.61
CA VAL A 110 7.30 -4.46 7.26
C VAL A 110 8.74 -4.67 6.79
N VAL A 111 9.60 -3.66 6.90
CA VAL A 111 11.02 -3.78 6.50
C VAL A 111 11.76 -4.77 7.41
N LYS A 112 11.53 -4.76 8.73
CA LYS A 112 12.15 -5.74 9.65
C LYS A 112 11.79 -7.19 9.30
N GLN A 113 10.55 -7.45 8.91
CA GLN A 113 10.08 -8.79 8.57
C GLN A 113 10.60 -9.25 7.20
N ASN A 114 10.67 -8.34 6.22
CA ASN A 114 10.95 -8.67 4.83
C ASN A 114 12.41 -8.38 4.41
N GLY A 115 13.19 -7.71 5.27
CA GLY A 115 14.52 -7.20 4.96
C GLY A 115 14.46 -5.97 4.06
N ARG A 116 14.01 -6.13 2.81
CA ARG A 116 13.83 -5.05 1.83
C ARG A 116 12.56 -5.28 1.00
N LEU A 117 12.09 -4.23 0.34
CA LEU A 117 10.94 -4.27 -0.55
C LEU A 117 11.37 -4.27 -2.01
N ARG A 118 10.49 -4.82 -2.86
CA ARG A 118 10.58 -4.63 -4.31
C ARG A 118 10.14 -3.19 -4.64
N GLU A 119 10.74 -2.60 -5.67
CA GLU A 119 10.42 -1.24 -6.13
C GLU A 119 8.92 -1.02 -6.32
N THR A 120 8.23 -2.01 -6.86
CA THR A 120 6.77 -2.02 -7.04
C THR A 120 5.98 -1.67 -5.77
N TYR A 121 6.41 -2.17 -4.62
CA TYR A 121 5.77 -1.86 -3.34
C TYR A 121 6.26 -0.53 -2.76
N ALA A 122 7.55 -0.23 -2.94
CA ALA A 122 8.12 1.04 -2.51
C ALA A 122 7.45 2.23 -3.23
N ILE A 123 7.19 2.13 -4.53
CA ILE A 123 6.48 3.15 -5.33
C ILE A 123 5.14 3.50 -4.69
N LYS A 124 4.32 2.50 -4.31
CA LYS A 124 3.02 2.74 -3.64
C LYS A 124 3.21 3.55 -2.36
N PHE A 125 4.09 3.10 -1.47
CA PHE A 125 4.27 3.74 -0.17
C PHE A 125 4.89 5.14 -0.28
N ILE A 126 5.87 5.31 -1.16
CA ILE A 126 6.50 6.62 -1.39
C ILE A 126 5.50 7.58 -2.04
N HIS A 127 4.73 7.15 -3.04
CA HIS A 127 3.70 8.01 -3.65
C HIS A 127 2.68 8.49 -2.61
N GLN A 128 2.18 7.59 -1.75
CA GLN A 128 1.24 7.98 -0.68
C GLN A 128 1.90 8.93 0.33
N THR A 129 3.20 8.76 0.61
CA THR A 129 3.96 9.65 1.48
C THR A 129 4.18 11.03 0.84
N VAL A 130 4.48 11.10 -0.46
CA VAL A 130 4.60 12.35 -1.23
C VAL A 130 3.30 13.13 -1.18
N GLU A 131 2.16 12.46 -1.40
CA GLU A 131 0.84 13.08 -1.31
C GLU A 131 0.54 13.61 0.10
N ALA A 132 0.93 12.89 1.15
CA ALA A 132 0.81 13.38 2.52
C ALA A 132 1.69 14.61 2.78
N LEU A 133 2.91 14.63 2.24
CA LEU A 133 3.84 15.76 2.37
C LEU A 133 3.36 16.98 1.58
N LYS A 134 2.77 16.79 0.38
CA LYS A 134 2.20 17.89 -0.41
C LYS A 134 1.10 18.60 0.39
N TYR A 135 0.21 17.85 1.01
CA TYR A 135 -0.80 18.41 1.91
C TYR A 135 -0.16 19.18 3.07
N LEU A 136 0.82 18.57 3.77
CA LEU A 136 1.49 19.24 4.90
C LEU A 136 2.20 20.52 4.49
N HIS A 137 2.94 20.49 3.39
CA HIS A 137 3.83 21.57 2.98
C HIS A 137 3.06 22.69 2.27
N ASN A 138 2.17 22.34 1.34
CA ASN A 138 1.53 23.30 0.45
C ASN A 138 0.20 23.84 1.02
N GLU A 139 -0.53 23.03 1.79
CA GLU A 139 -1.85 23.42 2.31
C GLU A 139 -1.77 23.79 3.80
N ALA A 140 -1.15 22.95 4.63
CA ALA A 140 -1.08 23.18 6.08
C ALA A 140 0.09 24.10 6.50
N MET A 141 1.07 24.34 5.62
CA MET A 141 2.30 25.08 5.92
C MET A 141 3.07 24.49 7.12
N VAL A 142 3.09 23.17 7.25
CA VAL A 142 3.71 22.40 8.34
C VAL A 142 4.88 21.58 7.82
N VAL A 143 6.00 21.59 8.56
CA VAL A 143 7.13 20.66 8.33
C VAL A 143 7.11 19.59 9.41
N HIS A 144 7.29 18.32 9.01
CA HIS A 144 7.22 17.17 9.90
C HIS A 144 8.47 16.99 10.78
N ARG A 145 9.68 17.06 10.19
CA ARG A 145 11.01 17.00 10.83
C ARG A 145 11.39 15.69 11.53
N ASP A 146 10.51 14.69 11.60
CA ASP A 146 10.86 13.33 12.06
C ASP A 146 10.33 12.23 11.14
N LEU A 147 10.35 12.48 9.83
CA LEU A 147 9.85 11.51 8.87
C LEU A 147 10.75 10.26 8.88
N LYS A 148 10.17 9.11 9.22
CA LYS A 148 10.86 7.82 9.31
C LYS A 148 9.87 6.68 9.12
N LEU A 149 10.38 5.49 8.81
CA LEU A 149 9.55 4.29 8.64
C LEU A 149 8.62 3.98 9.83
N GLY A 150 9.04 4.31 11.05
CA GLY A 150 8.25 4.09 12.26
C GLY A 150 7.07 5.06 12.45
N ASN A 151 7.05 6.16 11.69
CA ASN A 151 5.99 7.17 11.72
C ASN A 151 5.07 7.09 10.49
N LEU A 152 5.36 6.15 9.57
CA LEU A 152 4.50 5.78 8.46
C LEU A 152 3.72 4.53 8.84
N PHE A 153 2.52 4.72 9.39
CA PHE A 153 1.64 3.62 9.79
C PHE A 153 0.84 3.07 8.62
N LEU A 154 0.28 1.89 8.79
CA LEU A 154 -0.51 1.18 7.79
C LEU A 154 -1.91 0.88 8.35
N ASP A 155 -2.93 1.33 7.64
CA ASP A 155 -4.31 0.93 7.89
C ASP A 155 -4.57 -0.52 7.46
N GLU A 156 -5.81 -0.98 7.61
CA GLU A 156 -6.22 -2.36 7.28
C GLU A 156 -6.06 -2.74 5.79
N HIS A 157 -5.97 -1.74 4.90
CA HIS A 157 -5.78 -1.92 3.46
C HIS A 157 -4.32 -1.67 3.02
N TYR A 158 -3.38 -1.62 3.97
CA TYR A 158 -1.97 -1.31 3.73
C TYR A 158 -1.80 0.04 3.00
N THR A 159 -2.56 1.04 3.43
CA THR A 159 -2.42 2.44 3.01
C THR A 159 -1.66 3.23 4.07
N ILE A 160 -0.76 4.10 3.62
CA ILE A 160 0.05 4.94 4.49
C ILE A 160 -0.83 5.91 5.29
N LYS A 161 -0.51 6.01 6.58
CA LYS A 161 -0.99 7.02 7.52
C LYS A 161 0.22 7.64 8.21
N LEU A 162 0.61 8.83 7.78
CA LEU A 162 1.68 9.60 8.42
C LEU A 162 1.21 10.08 9.80
N GLY A 163 1.99 9.80 10.84
CA GLY A 163 1.68 10.16 12.21
C GLY A 163 2.89 10.67 13.00
N ASP A 164 2.67 10.92 14.29
CA ASP A 164 3.65 11.45 15.25
C ASP A 164 4.15 12.86 14.94
N PHE A 165 3.28 13.83 15.21
CA PHE A 165 3.50 15.26 14.93
C PHE A 165 4.29 16.00 16.03
N GLY A 166 4.93 15.27 16.96
CA GLY A 166 5.59 15.86 18.14
C GLY A 166 6.80 16.74 17.85
N LEU A 167 7.38 16.65 16.64
CA LEU A 167 8.45 17.53 16.16
C LEU A 167 7.97 18.49 15.05
N CYS A 168 6.68 18.51 14.71
CA CYS A 168 6.15 19.38 13.68
C CYS A 168 6.22 20.85 14.05
N THR A 169 6.16 21.72 13.05
CA THR A 169 6.09 23.16 13.26
C THR A 169 5.56 23.87 12.00
N TYR A 170 4.82 24.96 12.20
CA TYR A 170 4.44 25.85 11.11
C TYR A 170 5.65 26.59 10.53
N ILE A 171 5.65 26.78 9.22
CA ILE A 171 6.55 27.70 8.50
C ILE A 171 5.75 28.94 8.15
N ILE A 172 5.94 29.99 8.94
CA ILE A 172 5.26 31.28 8.76
C ILE A 172 6.21 32.21 8.01
N ASN A 173 5.78 32.80 6.90
CA ASN A 173 6.55 33.80 6.13
C ASN A 173 7.98 33.35 5.75
N GLY A 174 8.15 32.08 5.38
CA GLY A 174 9.46 31.54 4.98
C GLY A 174 10.48 31.42 6.13
N GLN A 175 10.04 31.48 7.39
CA GLN A 175 10.91 31.34 8.55
C GLN A 175 11.64 29.99 8.55
N LYS A 176 12.97 30.05 8.64
CA LYS A 176 13.82 28.87 8.81
C LYS A 176 14.02 28.54 10.29
N ARG A 177 13.94 27.26 10.63
CA ARG A 177 14.13 26.77 12.00
C ARG A 177 15.60 26.44 12.26
N ARG A 178 16.07 26.64 13.49
CA ARG A 178 17.50 26.41 13.89
C ARG A 178 17.69 25.30 14.92
N THR A 179 16.61 24.62 15.31
CA THR A 179 16.66 23.59 16.37
C THR A 179 17.11 22.26 15.78
N VAL A 180 18.17 21.67 16.34
CA VAL A 180 18.59 20.31 15.98
C VAL A 180 17.62 19.30 16.58
N CYS A 181 16.88 18.58 15.74
CA CYS A 181 15.95 17.52 16.14
C CYS A 181 15.76 16.50 15.01
N GLY A 182 15.12 15.37 15.33
CA GLY A 182 14.90 14.26 14.39
C GLY A 182 15.69 13.00 14.74
N THR A 183 15.40 11.91 14.04
CA THR A 183 16.05 10.62 14.25
C THR A 183 17.41 10.56 13.52
N PRO A 184 18.52 10.16 14.19
CA PRO A 184 19.88 10.29 13.63
C PRO A 184 20.14 9.70 12.25
N ASN A 185 19.47 8.60 11.88
CA ASN A 185 19.65 7.97 10.56
C ASN A 185 18.87 8.66 9.43
N TYR A 186 17.97 9.59 9.75
CA TYR A 186 17.07 10.27 8.82
C TYR A 186 17.29 11.79 8.78
N ILE A 187 18.13 12.31 9.68
CA ILE A 187 18.34 13.75 9.83
C ILE A 187 19.09 14.34 8.62
N ALA A 188 18.63 15.50 8.15
CA ALA A 188 19.22 16.21 7.01
C ALA A 188 20.53 16.93 7.40
N PRO A 189 21.50 17.09 6.48
CA PRO A 189 22.80 17.70 6.77
C PRO A 189 22.68 19.14 7.29
N GLU A 190 21.78 19.94 6.74
CA GLU A 190 21.55 21.34 7.15
C GLU A 190 21.03 21.47 8.58
N ILE A 191 20.32 20.47 9.11
CA ILE A 191 19.90 20.46 10.53
C ILE A 191 21.14 20.33 11.45
N LEU A 192 22.14 19.56 11.03
CA LEU A 192 23.34 19.28 11.82
C LEU A 192 24.39 20.38 11.69
N PHE A 193 24.63 20.84 10.45
CA PHE A 193 25.82 21.59 10.08
C PHE A 193 25.53 23.05 9.67
N ASP A 194 24.30 23.39 9.27
CA ASP A 194 23.93 24.76 8.90
C ASP A 194 23.00 25.42 9.94
N LYS A 195 23.60 25.80 11.07
CA LYS A 195 22.88 26.45 12.17
C LYS A 195 22.55 27.92 11.91
N ALA A 196 23.18 28.54 10.91
CA ALA A 196 23.05 29.96 10.62
C ALA A 196 21.83 30.26 9.75
N ASN A 197 21.68 29.50 8.65
CA ASN A 197 20.61 29.71 7.69
C ASN A 197 19.31 29.04 8.13
N GLY A 198 19.38 27.95 8.92
CA GLY A 198 18.21 27.19 9.37
C GLY A 198 17.59 26.32 8.26
N HIS A 199 16.51 25.61 8.59
CA HIS A 199 15.87 24.61 7.74
C HIS A 199 14.36 24.82 7.59
N SER A 200 13.80 24.36 6.46
CA SER A 200 12.37 24.43 6.11
C SER A 200 11.89 23.06 5.60
N PHE A 201 11.00 23.02 4.61
CA PHE A 201 10.38 21.83 3.99
C PHE A 201 11.38 20.80 3.44
N GLU A 202 12.59 21.23 3.08
CA GLU A 202 13.59 20.40 2.39
C GLU A 202 14.10 19.24 3.26
N VAL A 203 13.97 19.34 4.59
CA VAL A 203 14.38 18.28 5.53
C VAL A 203 13.50 17.05 5.46
N ASP A 204 12.21 17.23 5.15
CA ASP A 204 11.29 16.12 4.97
C ASP A 204 11.57 15.43 3.63
N ILE A 205 11.96 16.20 2.60
CA ILE A 205 12.39 15.67 1.30
C ILE A 205 13.63 14.78 1.49
N TRP A 206 14.65 15.24 2.22
CA TRP A 206 15.80 14.39 2.56
C TRP A 206 15.37 13.09 3.25
N SER A 207 14.52 13.21 4.27
CA SER A 207 14.03 12.07 5.03
C SER A 207 13.24 11.08 4.16
N LEU A 208 12.50 11.56 3.16
CA LEU A 208 11.82 10.74 2.15
C LEU A 208 12.83 9.94 1.31
N GLY A 209 13.96 10.54 0.93
CA GLY A 209 15.05 9.85 0.23
C GLY A 209 15.68 8.75 1.07
N VAL A 210 15.91 9.02 2.36
CA VAL A 210 16.39 8.02 3.33
C VAL A 210 15.38 6.86 3.44
N ILE A 211 14.08 7.16 3.48
CA ILE A 211 13.01 6.15 3.52
C ILE A 211 13.03 5.31 2.25
N LEU A 212 13.02 5.92 1.06
CA LEU A 212 13.06 5.20 -0.21
C LEU A 212 14.30 4.29 -0.30
N TYR A 213 15.48 4.80 0.04
CA TYR A 213 16.70 3.98 0.10
C TYR A 213 16.51 2.81 1.08
N THR A 214 16.00 3.07 2.28
CA THR A 214 15.82 2.02 3.31
C THR A 214 14.82 0.96 2.86
N LEU A 215 13.74 1.34 2.17
CA LEU A 215 12.78 0.38 1.61
C LEU A 215 13.44 -0.54 0.59
N LEU A 216 14.31 -0.01 -0.28
CA LEU A 216 14.91 -0.79 -1.37
C LEU A 216 16.14 -1.59 -0.94
N ILE A 217 16.93 -1.07 -0.02
CA ILE A 217 18.21 -1.66 0.43
C ILE A 217 18.07 -2.45 1.73
N GLY A 218 17.05 -2.14 2.54
CA GLY A 218 16.76 -2.76 3.83
C GLY A 218 17.47 -2.15 5.04
N LYS A 219 18.35 -1.16 4.81
CA LYS A 219 19.03 -0.37 5.84
C LYS A 219 19.17 1.09 5.40
N PRO A 220 19.20 2.06 6.32
CA PRO A 220 19.47 3.45 5.97
C PRO A 220 20.85 3.67 5.32
N PRO A 221 20.98 4.66 4.43
CA PRO A 221 22.19 4.91 3.63
C PRO A 221 23.42 5.21 4.49
N PHE A 222 23.25 5.94 5.59
CA PHE A 222 24.34 6.36 6.47
C PHE A 222 24.48 5.51 7.73
N GLN A 223 23.77 4.37 7.83
CA GLN A 223 23.76 3.55 9.04
C GLN A 223 25.17 3.03 9.37
N LYS A 224 25.67 3.39 10.57
CA LYS A 224 26.92 2.91 11.15
C LYS A 224 26.74 2.57 12.63
N LYS A 225 27.75 1.95 13.25
CA LYS A 225 27.72 1.55 14.67
C LYS A 225 27.74 2.76 15.61
N ASP A 226 28.60 3.74 15.33
CA ASP A 226 28.70 4.98 16.11
C ASP A 226 27.93 6.10 15.39
N ILE A 227 27.11 6.83 16.15
CA ILE A 227 26.38 8.00 15.70
C ILE A 227 27.30 9.10 15.14
N LYS A 228 28.52 9.22 15.66
CA LYS A 228 29.52 10.17 15.14
C LYS A 228 29.91 9.83 13.71
N ASP A 229 30.01 8.55 13.38
CA ASP A 229 30.35 8.11 12.04
C ASP A 229 29.16 8.20 11.09
N VAL A 230 27.93 8.06 11.60
CA VAL A 230 26.71 8.38 10.86
C VAL A 230 26.76 9.85 10.44
N TYR A 231 27.01 10.76 11.38
CA TYR A 231 27.08 12.20 11.09
C TYR A 231 28.21 12.56 10.11
N LYS A 232 29.39 11.94 10.23
CA LYS A 232 30.45 12.09 9.22
C LYS A 232 30.02 11.61 7.84
N GLY A 233 29.29 10.49 7.77
CA GLY A 233 28.73 9.98 6.51
C GLY A 233 27.76 10.96 5.86
N ILE A 234 26.85 11.53 6.66
CA ILE A 234 25.91 12.57 6.22
C ILE A 234 26.66 13.83 5.76
N GLU A 235 27.65 14.29 6.51
CA GLU A 235 28.45 15.48 6.19
C GLU A 235 29.16 15.36 4.84
N LYS A 236 29.72 14.18 4.56
CA LYS A 236 30.43 13.89 3.32
C LYS A 236 29.51 13.40 2.19
N ASN A 237 28.23 13.17 2.49
CA ASN A 237 27.26 12.50 1.61
C ASN A 237 27.77 11.14 1.08
N GLU A 238 28.45 10.37 1.94
CA GLU A 238 29.05 9.08 1.62
C GLU A 238 28.08 7.93 1.92
N TYR A 239 27.43 7.43 0.88
CA TYR A 239 26.65 6.18 0.89
C TYR A 239 26.81 5.47 -0.46
N GLU A 240 26.54 4.16 -0.49
CA GLU A 240 26.74 3.33 -1.68
C GLU A 240 25.47 2.54 -2.00
N PHE A 241 25.31 2.15 -3.26
CA PHE A 241 24.30 1.17 -3.68
C PHE A 241 24.98 -0.20 -3.78
N PRO A 242 24.66 -1.17 -2.89
CA PRO A 242 25.32 -2.47 -2.89
C PRO A 242 25.15 -3.22 -4.22
N GLU A 243 26.24 -3.68 -4.83
CA GLU A 243 26.24 -4.36 -6.13
C GLU A 243 25.38 -5.64 -6.16
N ASN A 244 25.26 -6.30 -5.00
CA ASN A 244 24.46 -7.51 -4.83
C ASN A 244 22.94 -7.23 -4.76
N ILE A 245 22.51 -5.97 -4.70
CA ILE A 245 21.10 -5.57 -4.67
C ILE A 245 20.76 -4.90 -5.99
N GLN A 246 19.98 -5.61 -6.82
CA GLN A 246 19.47 -5.07 -8.07
C GLN A 246 18.32 -4.10 -7.81
N ILE A 247 18.56 -2.83 -8.12
CA ILE A 247 17.55 -1.77 -8.24
C ILE A 247 17.75 -1.02 -9.55
N SER A 248 16.69 -0.42 -10.06
CA SER A 248 16.64 0.31 -11.31
C SER A 248 17.49 1.59 -11.27
N ASN A 249 17.94 2.03 -12.44
CA ASN A 249 18.71 3.27 -12.56
C ASN A 249 17.89 4.48 -12.15
N GLU A 250 16.58 4.44 -12.35
CA GLU A 250 15.59 5.46 -12.03
C GLU A 250 15.39 5.55 -10.52
N ALA A 251 15.42 4.42 -9.81
CA ALA A 251 15.44 4.40 -8.34
C ALA A 251 16.72 5.03 -7.80
N LYS A 252 17.88 4.65 -8.36
CA LYS A 252 19.18 5.24 -7.98
C LYS A 252 19.21 6.74 -8.26
N ASP A 253 18.73 7.15 -9.43
CA ASP A 253 18.66 8.54 -9.87
C ASP A 253 17.77 9.38 -8.95
N LEU A 254 16.55 8.91 -8.64
CA LEU A 254 15.66 9.61 -7.72
C LEU A 254 16.27 9.75 -6.32
N ILE A 255 16.81 8.66 -5.77
CA ILE A 255 17.48 8.68 -4.46
C ILE A 255 18.64 9.68 -4.46
N THR A 256 19.45 9.69 -5.53
CA THR A 256 20.61 10.57 -5.64
C THR A 256 20.20 12.05 -5.70
N LYS A 257 19.13 12.37 -6.45
CA LYS A 257 18.57 13.72 -6.53
C LYS A 257 18.01 14.18 -5.18
N ILE A 258 17.26 13.32 -4.48
CA ILE A 258 16.67 13.65 -3.17
C ILE A 258 17.75 13.80 -2.09
N LEU A 259 18.74 12.92 -2.06
CA LEU A 259 19.86 12.95 -1.10
C LEU A 259 20.98 13.90 -1.55
N ASN A 260 20.60 15.06 -2.11
CA ASN A 260 21.54 16.13 -2.39
C ASN A 260 21.89 16.90 -1.11
N LYS A 261 23.19 17.15 -0.90
CA LYS A 261 23.69 17.89 0.26
C LYS A 261 23.19 19.34 0.26
N ASN A 262 23.06 19.97 -0.90
CA ASN A 262 22.45 21.29 -1.01
C ASN A 262 20.92 21.14 -0.99
N PRO A 263 20.21 21.65 0.04
CA PRO A 263 18.76 21.53 0.12
C PRO A 263 18.03 22.19 -1.05
N LEU A 264 18.62 23.21 -1.69
CA LEU A 264 18.03 23.91 -2.84
C LEU A 264 18.13 23.13 -4.16
N GLU A 265 19.00 22.12 -4.22
CA GLU A 265 19.18 21.25 -5.39
C GLU A 265 18.36 19.96 -5.28
N ARG A 266 17.59 19.81 -4.18
CA ARG A 266 16.66 18.69 -4.02
C ARG A 266 15.42 18.99 -4.86
N PRO A 267 14.86 17.96 -5.54
CA PRO A 267 13.64 18.14 -6.30
C PRO A 267 12.46 18.52 -5.42
N THR A 268 11.50 19.27 -5.95
CA THR A 268 10.23 19.53 -5.27
C THR A 268 9.39 18.25 -5.17
N LEU A 269 8.32 18.26 -4.37
CA LEU A 269 7.42 17.11 -4.27
C LEU A 269 6.73 16.79 -5.59
N GLU A 270 6.41 17.80 -6.39
CA GLU A 270 5.85 17.67 -7.74
C GLU A 270 6.85 17.05 -8.71
N GLU A 271 8.12 17.46 -8.65
CA GLU A 271 9.20 16.88 -9.46
C GLU A 271 9.52 15.44 -9.05
N ILE A 272 9.43 15.13 -7.75
CA ILE A 272 9.52 13.75 -7.25
C ILE A 272 8.39 12.92 -7.82
N GLU A 273 7.13 13.38 -7.71
CA GLU A 273 5.96 12.65 -8.20
C GLU A 273 6.02 12.40 -9.71
N ALA A 274 6.50 13.38 -10.48
CA ALA A 274 6.68 13.29 -11.93
C ALA A 274 7.93 12.48 -12.35
N HIS A 275 8.74 11.98 -11.42
CA HIS A 275 9.98 11.29 -11.75
C HIS A 275 9.72 9.95 -12.48
N PRO A 276 10.57 9.55 -13.45
CA PRO A 276 10.47 8.26 -14.15
C PRO A 276 10.46 7.01 -13.25
N PHE A 277 10.88 7.16 -11.99
CA PHE A 277 10.76 6.10 -10.98
C PHE A 277 9.29 5.73 -10.72
N PHE A 278 8.38 6.72 -10.75
CA PHE A 278 6.93 6.52 -10.64
C PHE A 278 6.28 6.19 -11.99
N GLU A 279 6.89 6.60 -13.11
CA GLU A 279 6.45 6.18 -14.45
C GLU A 279 6.67 4.69 -14.71
N LYS A 280 7.59 4.05 -13.97
CA LYS A 280 7.87 2.62 -14.09
C LYS A 280 6.71 1.78 -13.58
N LYS A 281 5.84 1.44 -14.55
CA LYS A 281 4.82 0.39 -14.54
C LYS A 281 4.13 0.27 -13.20
N GLU A 282 3.03 1.01 -13.11
CA GLU A 282 1.84 0.56 -12.39
C GLU A 282 1.86 -0.98 -12.27
N THR A 283 2.00 -1.47 -11.04
CA THR A 283 2.15 -2.91 -10.83
C THR A 283 1.00 -3.64 -11.52
N ILE A 284 1.20 -4.89 -11.96
CA ILE A 284 0.09 -5.71 -12.48
C ILE A 284 -1.11 -5.60 -11.53
N ILE A 285 -0.86 -5.54 -10.21
CA ILE A 285 -1.85 -5.34 -9.17
C ILE A 285 -2.54 -3.98 -9.25
N GLN A 286 -1.80 -2.86 -9.27
CA GLN A 286 -2.38 -1.51 -9.37
C GLN A 286 -3.13 -1.30 -10.69
N LYS A 287 -2.57 -1.81 -11.79
CA LYS A 287 -3.19 -1.77 -13.11
C LYS A 287 -4.45 -2.59 -13.13
N ALA A 288 -4.41 -3.76 -12.51
CA ALA A 288 -5.57 -4.62 -12.41
C ALA A 288 -6.64 -4.05 -11.45
N TYR A 289 -6.26 -3.33 -10.38
CA TYR A 289 -7.18 -2.57 -9.51
C TYR A 289 -7.80 -1.36 -10.22
N ARG A 290 -7.02 -0.63 -11.04
CA ARG A 290 -7.52 0.47 -11.87
C ARG A 290 -8.47 -0.07 -12.95
N ASN A 291 -8.07 -1.11 -13.67
CA ASN A 291 -8.90 -1.81 -14.65
C ASN A 291 -10.19 -2.36 -14.03
N LEU A 292 -10.14 -2.90 -12.81
CA LEU A 292 -11.32 -3.31 -12.05
C LEU A 292 -12.30 -2.14 -11.89
N LYS A 293 -11.83 -0.99 -11.42
CA LYS A 293 -12.67 0.20 -11.23
C LYS A 293 -13.26 0.72 -12.54
N THR A 294 -12.47 0.82 -13.61
CA THR A 294 -12.91 1.30 -14.93
C THR A 294 -13.92 0.33 -15.56
N ASN A 295 -13.64 -0.99 -15.53
CA ASN A 295 -14.51 -2.01 -16.11
C ASN A 295 -15.84 -2.15 -15.36
N MET A 296 -15.86 -1.93 -14.04
CA MET A 296 -17.10 -1.96 -13.25
C MET A 296 -18.06 -0.81 -13.61
N GLN A 297 -17.54 0.34 -14.05
CA GLN A 297 -18.35 1.51 -14.40
C GLN A 297 -18.96 1.43 -15.81
N GLN A 298 -18.45 0.58 -16.71
CA GLN A 298 -18.81 0.55 -18.13
C GLN A 298 -19.45 -0.79 -18.56
N ARG A 299 -20.45 -1.27 -17.81
CA ARG A 299 -21.17 -2.54 -18.08
C ARG A 299 -22.14 -2.39 -19.27
N LYS A 300 -21.71 -2.77 -20.48
CA LYS A 300 -22.59 -2.87 -21.68
C LYS A 300 -22.54 -4.22 -22.42
N CYS A 301 -21.62 -5.12 -22.09
CA CYS A 301 -21.50 -6.41 -22.80
C CYS A 301 -22.57 -7.41 -22.31
N GLN A 302 -23.19 -8.14 -23.24
CA GLN A 302 -24.28 -9.09 -22.97
C GLN A 302 -23.73 -10.40 -22.35
N GLU A 303 -22.56 -10.86 -22.79
CA GLU A 303 -21.91 -12.08 -22.32
C GLU A 303 -21.04 -11.90 -21.07
N GLU A 304 -20.74 -13.01 -20.38
CA GLU A 304 -19.89 -13.01 -19.19
C GLU A 304 -18.43 -13.14 -19.60
N TYR A 305 -17.57 -12.30 -19.03
CA TYR A 305 -16.14 -12.27 -19.32
C TYR A 305 -15.30 -11.96 -18.09
N ILE A 306 -13.98 -12.16 -18.18
CA ILE A 306 -13.03 -11.81 -17.11
C ILE A 306 -12.84 -10.29 -17.07
N ILE A 307 -13.11 -9.67 -15.92
CA ILE A 307 -12.81 -8.24 -15.65
C ILE A 307 -11.48 -8.03 -14.93
N TYR A 308 -10.95 -9.08 -14.29
CA TYR A 308 -9.68 -9.06 -13.57
C TYR A 308 -8.99 -10.42 -13.65
N SER A 309 -7.68 -10.44 -13.87
CA SER A 309 -6.89 -11.66 -13.79
C SER A 309 -5.46 -11.36 -13.33
N ILE A 310 -4.91 -12.22 -12.49
CA ILE A 310 -3.54 -12.09 -11.99
C ILE A 310 -2.88 -13.47 -11.82
N PRO A 311 -1.72 -13.72 -12.45
CA PRO A 311 -0.91 -14.91 -12.17
C PRO A 311 -0.23 -14.73 -10.80
N LEU A 312 -0.42 -15.70 -9.91
CA LEU A 312 0.16 -15.67 -8.56
C LEU A 312 0.84 -17.00 -8.25
N THR A 313 2.10 -16.93 -7.82
CA THR A 313 2.85 -18.12 -7.37
C THR A 313 2.26 -18.70 -6.08
N GLN A 314 1.68 -17.85 -5.24
CA GLN A 314 1.08 -18.22 -3.94
C GLN A 314 -0.16 -19.11 -4.08
N ILE A 315 -0.87 -19.00 -5.20
CA ILE A 315 -2.04 -19.84 -5.48
C ILE A 315 -1.75 -20.91 -6.54
N ASP A 316 -0.52 -20.95 -7.07
CA ASP A 316 -0.09 -21.86 -8.13
C ASP A 316 -1.01 -21.81 -9.37
N GLY A 317 -1.34 -20.59 -9.80
CA GLY A 317 -2.30 -20.40 -10.86
C GLY A 317 -2.60 -18.93 -11.17
N ILE A 318 -3.73 -18.72 -11.84
CA ILE A 318 -4.23 -17.41 -12.24
C ILE A 318 -5.56 -17.18 -11.54
N GLY A 319 -5.57 -16.23 -10.61
CA GLY A 319 -6.79 -15.76 -9.97
C GLY A 319 -7.53 -14.82 -10.92
N TYR A 320 -8.85 -14.90 -10.99
CA TYR A 320 -9.66 -14.09 -11.88
C TYR A 320 -11.01 -13.71 -11.25
N ILE A 321 -11.59 -12.60 -11.73
CA ILE A 321 -12.94 -12.13 -11.38
C ILE A 321 -13.71 -11.92 -12.67
N LEU A 322 -14.92 -12.46 -12.72
CA LEU A 322 -15.85 -12.31 -13.85
C LEU A 322 -16.67 -11.03 -13.72
N SER A 323 -17.22 -10.56 -14.84
CA SER A 323 -18.12 -9.38 -14.91
C SER A 323 -19.35 -9.47 -14.00
N SER A 324 -19.73 -10.69 -13.58
CA SER A 324 -20.79 -10.96 -12.61
C SER A 324 -20.37 -10.82 -11.15
N GLY A 325 -19.07 -10.61 -10.87
CA GLY A 325 -18.51 -10.61 -9.51
C GLY A 325 -18.05 -11.98 -9.01
N VAL A 326 -18.19 -13.05 -9.80
CA VAL A 326 -17.69 -14.39 -9.43
C VAL A 326 -16.17 -14.43 -9.48
N SER A 327 -15.56 -14.87 -8.38
CA SER A 327 -14.11 -15.03 -8.26
C SER A 327 -13.69 -16.49 -8.37
N GLY A 328 -12.59 -16.74 -9.09
CA GLY A 328 -12.06 -18.09 -9.29
C GLY A 328 -10.55 -18.13 -9.50
N ILE A 329 -10.02 -19.35 -9.55
CA ILE A 329 -8.62 -19.65 -9.85
C ILE A 329 -8.57 -20.70 -10.95
N TYR A 330 -7.78 -20.44 -11.98
CA TYR A 330 -7.32 -21.43 -12.95
C TYR A 330 -5.93 -21.90 -12.52
N PHE A 331 -5.79 -23.15 -12.12
CA PHE A 331 -4.56 -23.71 -11.59
C PHE A 331 -3.60 -24.16 -12.71
N ASN A 332 -2.31 -24.25 -12.38
CA ASN A 332 -1.30 -24.74 -13.31
C ASN A 332 -1.51 -26.21 -13.75
N ASP A 333 -2.23 -27.00 -12.94
CA ASP A 333 -2.68 -28.36 -13.28
C ASP A 333 -3.90 -28.39 -14.22
N GLN A 334 -4.33 -27.25 -14.76
CA GLN A 334 -5.45 -27.08 -15.70
C GLN A 334 -6.84 -27.32 -15.09
N THR A 335 -6.94 -27.41 -13.77
CA THR A 335 -8.22 -27.43 -13.07
C THR A 335 -8.65 -26.00 -12.70
N THR A 336 -9.95 -25.81 -12.52
CA THR A 336 -10.52 -24.50 -12.14
C THR A 336 -11.37 -24.65 -10.89
N ILE A 337 -11.27 -23.68 -9.99
CA ILE A 337 -12.21 -23.51 -8.87
C ILE A 337 -12.80 -22.10 -8.94
N TYR A 338 -14.09 -21.95 -8.67
CA TYR A 338 -14.69 -20.64 -8.44
C TYR A 338 -15.72 -20.69 -7.33
N LYS A 339 -15.91 -19.57 -6.64
CA LYS A 339 -16.85 -19.43 -5.52
C LYS A 339 -18.09 -18.67 -5.96
N LYS A 340 -19.25 -19.22 -5.63
CA LYS A 340 -20.55 -18.57 -5.76
C LYS A 340 -21.30 -18.74 -4.45
N ASN A 341 -21.53 -17.63 -3.74
CA ASN A 341 -22.16 -17.64 -2.41
C ASN A 341 -21.41 -18.59 -1.45
N ASN A 342 -22.12 -19.55 -0.85
CA ASN A 342 -21.59 -20.57 0.05
C ASN A 342 -21.20 -21.87 -0.66
N TYR A 343 -21.06 -21.84 -1.98
CA TYR A 343 -20.67 -22.99 -2.79
C TYR A 343 -19.40 -22.70 -3.56
N ILE A 344 -18.62 -23.75 -3.75
CA ILE A 344 -17.54 -23.77 -4.74
C ILE A 344 -17.93 -24.71 -5.87
N THR A 345 -17.57 -24.34 -7.09
CA THR A 345 -17.58 -25.26 -8.23
C THR A 345 -16.13 -25.59 -8.58
N TYR A 346 -15.83 -26.89 -8.62
CA TYR A 346 -14.58 -27.44 -9.11
C TYR A 346 -14.77 -28.02 -10.51
N ILE A 347 -13.82 -27.74 -11.40
CA ILE A 347 -13.84 -28.15 -12.79
C ILE A 347 -12.50 -28.79 -13.14
N ASP A 348 -12.57 -29.97 -13.72
CA ASP A 348 -11.45 -30.75 -14.21
C ASP A 348 -11.73 -31.13 -15.68
N ILE A 349 -10.86 -30.69 -16.58
CA ILE A 349 -10.99 -30.94 -18.02
C ILE A 349 -9.90 -31.92 -18.44
N LYS A 350 -10.30 -33.15 -18.74
CA LYS A 350 -9.39 -34.21 -19.21
C LYS A 350 -9.56 -34.45 -20.70
N ILE A 351 -8.47 -34.88 -21.35
CA ILE A 351 -8.51 -35.33 -22.74
C ILE A 351 -8.43 -36.85 -22.71
N GLU A 352 -9.52 -37.53 -23.04
CA GLU A 352 -9.60 -38.98 -23.15
C GLU A 352 -9.99 -39.33 -24.58
N ASN A 353 -9.23 -40.20 -25.25
CA ASN A 353 -9.50 -40.64 -26.63
C ASN A 353 -9.70 -39.48 -27.65
N LYS A 354 -8.93 -38.39 -27.52
CA LYS A 354 -9.05 -37.15 -28.30
C LYS A 354 -10.36 -36.37 -28.09
N THR A 355 -11.18 -36.76 -27.11
CA THR A 355 -12.38 -36.04 -26.68
C THR A 355 -12.09 -35.32 -25.38
N ARG A 356 -12.55 -34.06 -25.25
CA ARG A 356 -12.50 -33.32 -23.98
C ARG A 356 -13.66 -33.76 -23.11
N ILE A 357 -13.35 -34.28 -21.93
CA ILE A 357 -14.32 -34.63 -20.90
C ILE A 357 -14.23 -33.58 -19.81
N LEU A 358 -15.35 -32.91 -19.55
CA LEU A 358 -15.47 -31.94 -18.47
C LEU A 358 -16.14 -32.61 -17.27
N LYS A 359 -15.43 -32.65 -16.15
CA LYS A 359 -15.99 -33.02 -14.86
C LYS A 359 -16.27 -31.75 -14.06
N ARG A 360 -17.54 -31.54 -13.70
CA ARG A 360 -17.98 -30.42 -12.85
C ARG A 360 -18.53 -30.97 -11.55
N GLU A 361 -18.02 -30.47 -10.44
CA GLU A 361 -18.50 -30.82 -9.10
C GLU A 361 -18.82 -29.54 -8.32
N GLU A 362 -19.93 -29.52 -7.60
CA GLU A 362 -20.33 -28.41 -6.77
C GLU A 362 -20.37 -28.86 -5.30
N HIS A 363 -19.72 -28.10 -4.43
CA HIS A 363 -19.54 -28.46 -3.02
C HIS A 363 -19.86 -27.26 -2.13
N HIS A 364 -20.58 -27.49 -1.04
CA HIS A 364 -20.82 -26.45 -0.04
C HIS A 364 -19.53 -26.15 0.73
N CYS A 365 -19.21 -24.87 0.95
CA CYS A 365 -17.97 -24.41 1.60
C CYS A 365 -17.73 -25.03 2.99
N ALA A 366 -18.82 -25.34 3.72
CA ALA A 366 -18.72 -25.97 5.05
C ALA A 366 -18.54 -27.52 5.01
N LYS A 367 -18.63 -28.15 3.84
CA LYS A 367 -18.57 -29.61 3.67
C LYS A 367 -17.71 -29.98 2.47
N LEU A 368 -16.44 -29.59 2.51
CA LEU A 368 -15.50 -29.80 1.41
C LEU A 368 -14.83 -31.18 1.49
N PRO A 369 -14.72 -31.91 0.37
CA PRO A 369 -13.82 -33.06 0.26
C PRO A 369 -12.37 -32.65 0.55
N SER A 370 -11.61 -33.54 1.19
CA SER A 370 -10.22 -33.28 1.60
C SER A 370 -9.30 -32.86 0.44
N PHE A 371 -9.53 -33.39 -0.76
CA PHE A 371 -8.72 -33.06 -1.94
C PHE A 371 -8.95 -31.63 -2.47
N LEU A 372 -10.04 -30.97 -2.07
CA LEU A 372 -10.34 -29.58 -2.47
C LEU A 372 -9.93 -28.55 -1.42
N THR A 373 -9.61 -28.97 -0.20
CA THR A 373 -9.30 -28.06 0.91
C THR A 373 -8.16 -27.09 0.55
N GLU A 374 -7.05 -27.59 0.01
CA GLU A 374 -5.91 -26.73 -0.34
C GLU A 374 -6.24 -25.74 -1.47
N LYS A 375 -6.97 -26.19 -2.50
CA LYS A 375 -7.43 -25.31 -3.59
C LYS A 375 -8.41 -24.26 -3.08
N TYR A 376 -9.25 -24.61 -2.11
CA TYR A 376 -10.18 -23.68 -1.47
C TYR A 376 -9.45 -22.66 -0.60
N ASP A 377 -8.42 -23.05 0.14
CA ASP A 377 -7.62 -22.13 0.95
C ASP A 377 -6.89 -21.11 0.06
N ARG A 378 -6.35 -21.55 -1.08
CA ARG A 378 -5.77 -20.67 -2.09
C ARG A 378 -6.82 -19.73 -2.71
N LEU A 379 -8.05 -20.20 -2.90
CA LEU A 379 -9.17 -19.37 -3.35
C LEU A 379 -9.55 -18.31 -2.31
N ASN A 380 -9.63 -18.66 -1.03
CA ASN A 380 -9.88 -17.68 0.03
C ASN A 380 -8.75 -16.66 0.12
N PHE A 381 -7.49 -17.11 0.08
CA PHE A 381 -6.34 -16.20 0.00
C PHE A 381 -6.48 -15.21 -1.17
N PHE A 382 -6.87 -15.70 -2.35
CA PHE A 382 -7.08 -14.83 -3.50
C PHE A 382 -8.23 -13.83 -3.27
N VAL A 383 -9.37 -14.31 -2.75
CA VAL A 383 -10.55 -13.48 -2.49
C VAL A 383 -10.23 -12.39 -1.46
N ASP A 384 -9.67 -12.77 -0.31
CA ASP A 384 -9.44 -11.87 0.83
C ASP A 384 -8.39 -10.78 0.53
N ASN A 385 -7.47 -11.04 -0.41
CA ASN A 385 -6.35 -10.13 -0.68
C ASN A 385 -6.48 -9.36 -2.00
N PHE A 386 -7.28 -9.85 -2.95
CA PHE A 386 -7.30 -9.32 -4.33
C PHE A 386 -8.69 -9.06 -4.90
N CYS A 387 -9.77 -9.51 -4.25
CA CYS A 387 -11.13 -9.26 -4.71
C CYS A 387 -11.74 -8.07 -3.94
N PRO A 388 -12.11 -6.97 -4.61
CA PRO A 388 -12.91 -5.93 -3.97
C PRO A 388 -14.29 -6.48 -3.58
N GLU A 389 -14.97 -5.84 -2.62
CA GLU A 389 -16.39 -6.09 -2.38
C GLU A 389 -17.19 -5.66 -3.63
N VAL A 390 -17.68 -6.63 -4.40
CA VAL A 390 -18.49 -6.41 -5.59
C VAL A 390 -19.84 -7.06 -5.38
N GLU A 391 -20.93 -6.31 -5.64
CA GLU A 391 -22.26 -6.89 -5.70
C GLU A 391 -22.34 -7.93 -6.83
N SER A 392 -22.65 -9.18 -6.47
CA SER A 392 -22.80 -10.26 -7.43
C SER A 392 -24.03 -10.04 -8.30
N ILE A 393 -23.86 -10.01 -9.62
CA ILE A 393 -24.99 -9.96 -10.56
C ILE A 393 -25.47 -11.39 -10.81
N PRO A 394 -26.75 -11.72 -10.54
CA PRO A 394 -27.27 -13.04 -10.84
C PRO A 394 -27.23 -13.31 -12.36
N ARG A 395 -26.39 -14.25 -12.79
CA ARG A 395 -26.43 -14.81 -14.15
C ARG A 395 -26.91 -16.26 -14.09
N LYS A 396 -27.65 -16.69 -15.13
CA LYS A 396 -28.22 -18.05 -15.24
C LYS A 396 -27.15 -19.13 -15.36
N GLU A 397 -26.11 -18.84 -16.14
CA GLU A 397 -24.94 -19.71 -16.28
C GLU A 397 -23.69 -18.87 -16.06
N HIS A 398 -22.71 -19.47 -15.36
CA HIS A 398 -21.41 -18.86 -15.16
C HIS A 398 -20.37 -19.54 -16.05
N THR A 399 -19.57 -18.72 -16.70
CA THR A 399 -18.39 -19.11 -17.46
C THR A 399 -17.19 -19.30 -16.53
N PHE A 400 -16.12 -19.84 -17.08
CA PHE A 400 -14.86 -20.08 -16.37
C PHE A 400 -13.74 -20.21 -17.38
N ILE A 401 -12.49 -20.11 -16.91
CA ILE A 401 -11.32 -20.30 -17.77
C ILE A 401 -11.22 -21.78 -18.14
N VAL A 402 -11.26 -22.05 -19.44
CA VAL A 402 -10.99 -23.38 -20.03
C VAL A 402 -9.52 -23.51 -20.39
N LYS A 403 -8.90 -22.41 -20.80
CA LYS A 403 -7.50 -22.41 -21.23
C LYS A 403 -6.86 -21.07 -20.92
N ALA A 404 -5.68 -21.10 -20.35
CA ALA A 404 -4.81 -19.94 -20.21
C ALA A 404 -3.45 -20.22 -20.86
N LYS A 405 -2.92 -19.26 -21.64
CA LYS A 405 -1.57 -19.32 -22.20
C LYS A 405 -0.88 -17.98 -22.06
N LYS A 406 0.41 -18.00 -21.72
CA LYS A 406 1.25 -16.79 -21.73
C LYS A 406 1.52 -16.36 -23.18
N VAL A 407 1.37 -15.07 -23.47
CA VAL A 407 1.69 -14.47 -24.78
C VAL A 407 2.66 -13.30 -24.59
N LYS A 408 3.19 -12.75 -25.69
CA LYS A 408 4.12 -11.62 -25.60
C LYS A 408 3.40 -10.40 -25.01
N GLY A 409 3.79 -10.04 -23.79
CA GLY A 409 3.25 -8.88 -23.08
C GLY A 409 1.90 -9.12 -22.42
N GLY A 410 1.49 -10.35 -22.14
CA GLY A 410 0.21 -10.63 -21.47
C GLY A 410 -0.17 -12.10 -21.36
N TYR A 411 -1.47 -12.35 -21.22
CA TYR A 411 -2.08 -13.68 -21.24
C TYR A 411 -3.21 -13.77 -22.26
N PHE A 412 -3.40 -14.98 -22.76
CA PHE A 412 -4.52 -15.37 -23.60
C PHE A 412 -5.42 -16.31 -22.79
N TYR A 413 -6.72 -16.04 -22.79
CA TYR A 413 -7.73 -16.86 -22.14
C TYR A 413 -8.78 -17.31 -23.15
N THR A 414 -9.25 -18.55 -23.00
CA THR A 414 -10.48 -19.05 -23.60
C THR A 414 -11.44 -19.40 -22.49
N LEU A 415 -12.65 -18.84 -22.56
CA LEU A 415 -13.72 -19.10 -21.61
C LEU A 415 -14.64 -20.22 -22.10
N TRP A 416 -15.47 -20.73 -21.19
CA TRP A 416 -16.43 -21.80 -21.49
C TRP A 416 -17.51 -21.38 -22.50
N ASN A 417 -17.92 -20.12 -22.48
CA ASN A 417 -18.86 -19.52 -23.44
C ASN A 417 -18.19 -19.06 -24.75
N ASP A 418 -17.09 -19.68 -25.15
CA ASP A 418 -16.32 -19.36 -26.36
C ASP A 418 -15.76 -17.93 -26.46
N VAL A 419 -15.89 -17.12 -25.41
CA VAL A 419 -15.25 -15.80 -25.32
C VAL A 419 -13.74 -15.96 -25.23
N ILE A 420 -13.04 -15.22 -26.08
CA ILE A 420 -11.58 -15.14 -26.12
C ILE A 420 -11.13 -13.80 -25.55
N ILE A 421 -10.13 -13.84 -24.68
CA ILE A 421 -9.59 -12.64 -24.05
C ILE A 421 -8.09 -12.58 -24.26
N PHE A 422 -7.61 -11.46 -24.79
CA PHE A 422 -6.20 -11.07 -24.70
C PHE A 422 -6.05 -10.04 -23.59
N ASP A 423 -5.39 -10.43 -22.51
CA ASP A 423 -5.10 -9.57 -21.37
C ASP A 423 -3.64 -9.10 -21.46
N TYR A 424 -3.42 -8.06 -22.24
CA TYR A 424 -2.10 -7.48 -22.38
C TYR A 424 -1.79 -6.55 -21.22
N THR A 425 -0.50 -6.28 -21.08
CA THR A 425 0.01 -5.36 -20.07
C THR A 425 -0.71 -4.03 -20.14
N ASP A 426 -1.08 -3.51 -21.32
CA ASP A 426 -1.59 -2.15 -21.48
C ASP A 426 -3.07 -2.03 -21.84
N TYR A 427 -3.67 -3.12 -22.30
CA TYR A 427 -5.06 -3.15 -22.71
C TYR A 427 -5.58 -4.58 -22.74
N ARG A 428 -6.89 -4.73 -22.58
CA ARG A 428 -7.58 -6.01 -22.72
C ARG A 428 -8.45 -6.00 -23.97
N VAL A 429 -8.37 -7.06 -24.76
CA VAL A 429 -9.21 -7.26 -25.94
C VAL A 429 -10.16 -8.43 -25.68
N ILE A 430 -11.44 -8.22 -25.88
CA ILE A 430 -12.49 -9.23 -25.76
C ILE A 430 -13.04 -9.54 -27.15
N ILE A 431 -13.06 -10.82 -27.50
CA ILE A 431 -13.53 -11.34 -28.78
C ILE A 431 -14.62 -12.37 -28.49
N GLU A 432 -15.78 -12.18 -29.10
CA GLU A 432 -16.95 -13.06 -28.98
C GLU A 432 -17.44 -13.35 -30.39
N GLU A 433 -17.74 -14.62 -30.70
CA GLU A 433 -18.16 -15.06 -32.04
C GLU A 433 -17.25 -14.56 -33.19
N GLY A 434 -15.95 -14.40 -32.93
CA GLY A 434 -14.99 -13.89 -33.92
C GLY A 434 -15.06 -12.37 -34.18
N LYS A 435 -15.93 -11.63 -33.47
CA LYS A 435 -16.02 -10.16 -33.51
C LYS A 435 -15.24 -9.55 -32.36
N TYR A 436 -14.49 -8.47 -32.64
CA TYR A 436 -13.81 -7.68 -31.61
C TYR A 436 -14.86 -6.79 -30.94
N ILE A 437 -15.24 -7.13 -29.71
CA ILE A 437 -16.34 -6.44 -29.02
C ILE A 437 -15.82 -5.24 -28.23
N ASP A 438 -14.73 -5.42 -27.48
CA ASP A 438 -14.21 -4.41 -26.58
C ASP A 438 -12.69 -4.38 -26.51
N VAL A 439 -12.12 -3.17 -26.55
CA VAL A 439 -10.76 -2.92 -26.05
C VAL A 439 -10.86 -2.01 -24.84
N TYR A 440 -10.35 -2.48 -23.71
CA TYR A 440 -10.26 -1.69 -22.49
C TYR A 440 -8.81 -1.28 -22.27
N THR A 441 -8.54 0.03 -22.21
CA THR A 441 -7.27 0.57 -21.69
C THR A 441 -7.42 0.89 -20.21
N ALA A 442 -6.33 1.33 -19.57
CA ALA A 442 -6.35 1.75 -18.17
C ALA A 442 -7.42 2.81 -17.86
N ASP A 443 -7.73 3.65 -18.85
CA ASP A 443 -8.55 4.85 -18.66
C ASP A 443 -9.90 4.80 -19.37
N ASN A 444 -10.07 4.05 -20.48
CA ASN A 444 -11.31 4.05 -21.25
C ASN A 444 -11.53 2.78 -22.10
N ARG A 445 -12.79 2.51 -22.46
CA ARG A 445 -13.13 1.66 -23.62
C ARG A 445 -12.74 2.38 -24.91
N VAL A 446 -12.02 1.70 -25.78
CA VAL A 446 -11.61 2.18 -27.11
C VAL A 446 -11.99 1.17 -28.17
N GLU A 447 -12.13 1.62 -29.42
CA GLU A 447 -12.31 0.71 -30.55
C GLU A 447 -11.00 0.00 -30.89
N ALA A 448 -11.10 -1.27 -31.30
CA ALA A 448 -9.94 -2.02 -31.77
C ALA A 448 -9.43 -1.44 -33.10
N ASN A 449 -8.31 -0.72 -33.06
CA ASN A 449 -7.62 -0.27 -34.26
C ASN A 449 -6.90 -1.44 -34.97
N GLU A 450 -6.46 -1.23 -36.22
CA GLU A 450 -5.82 -2.30 -37.01
C GLU A 450 -4.51 -2.82 -36.41
N SER A 451 -3.78 -2.00 -35.64
CA SER A 451 -2.57 -2.45 -34.93
C SER A 451 -2.89 -3.48 -33.86
N ILE A 452 -3.93 -3.23 -33.05
CA ILE A 452 -4.41 -4.16 -32.01
C ILE A 452 -4.92 -5.46 -32.65
N LYS A 453 -5.71 -5.36 -33.72
CA LYS A 453 -6.21 -6.53 -34.46
C LYS A 453 -5.07 -7.34 -35.07
N ALA A 454 -4.08 -6.69 -35.68
CA ALA A 454 -2.91 -7.35 -36.26
C ALA A 454 -2.11 -8.11 -35.19
N LYS A 455 -1.92 -7.50 -34.01
CA LYS A 455 -1.27 -8.16 -32.87
C LYS A 455 -2.03 -9.39 -32.40
N CYS A 456 -3.36 -9.29 -32.21
CA CYS A 456 -4.19 -10.43 -31.82
C CYS A 456 -4.11 -11.56 -32.86
N ARG A 457 -4.18 -11.24 -34.17
CA ARG A 457 -4.01 -12.22 -35.26
C ARG A 457 -2.64 -12.89 -35.21
N MET A 458 -1.58 -12.14 -34.94
CA MET A 458 -0.21 -12.67 -34.84
C MET A 458 -0.07 -13.61 -33.63
N ASP A 459 -0.56 -13.21 -32.46
CA ASP A 459 -0.52 -14.04 -31.26
C ASP A 459 -1.38 -15.30 -31.41
N LEU A 460 -2.58 -15.20 -32.01
CA LEU A 460 -3.39 -16.37 -32.38
C LEU A 460 -2.60 -17.31 -33.29
N LYS A 461 -1.98 -16.80 -34.37
CA LYS A 461 -1.17 -17.61 -35.28
C LYS A 461 -0.07 -18.34 -34.52
N MET A 462 0.67 -17.68 -33.61
CA MET A 462 1.71 -18.32 -32.81
C MET A 462 1.17 -19.40 -31.85
N LEU A 463 -0.01 -19.18 -31.27
CA LEU A 463 -0.63 -20.12 -30.33
C LEU A 463 -1.12 -21.42 -30.99
N PHE A 464 -1.40 -21.37 -32.29
CA PHE A 464 -1.95 -22.47 -33.09
C PHE A 464 -0.98 -23.00 -34.18
N SER A 465 0.12 -22.30 -34.49
CA SER A 465 1.18 -22.78 -35.39
C SER A 465 2.12 -23.80 -34.75
N SER A 466 2.08 -23.91 -33.42
CA SER A 466 2.85 -24.87 -32.62
C SER A 466 2.15 -26.23 -32.42
N GLN A 467 1.11 -26.53 -33.23
CA GLN A 467 0.39 -27.81 -33.24
C GLN A 467 0.49 -28.57 -34.59
N LYS A 468 1.64 -28.49 -35.26
CA LYS A 468 1.98 -29.43 -36.34
C LYS A 468 3.00 -30.45 -35.88
#